data_AF-A0A2D5EKV6-F1
#
_entry.id   AF-A0A2D5EKV6-F1
#
_cell.length_a   1.000
_cell.length_b   1.000
_cell.length_c   1.000
_cell.angle_alpha   90.00
_cell.angle_beta   90.00
_cell.angle_gamma   90.00
#
_symmetry.space_group_name_H-M   'P 1'
#
loop_
_entity.id
_entity.type
_entity.pdbx_description
1 polymer ?
#
loop_
_entity_poly.entity_id
_entity_poly.type
_entity_poly.pdbx_seq_one_letter_code
_entity_poly.pdbx_strand_id
1 'polypeptide(L)'
;MKYLKIFIAVSLVIFTGCASNPPQEQVAAFDDFLKAYKFTQFVPSNQIVEPLSIMTKNDGFQEFVAFPEDCSWSIEPNIVLSKTLLTSLNKRVDKYTNLDLNVSKDILRSANLLAILEYSKIESVNLEFIAPYLKVVSRISAQETFNSGSEVCKNAAENESNIVIHQLLGVKGVKFSFIGTDGKKVGFDAEFLKNANLKGEIRREAESNGSVTINENLYIGFRAFSGQLARGALSDRVAFTILDPKEVDTRLNN
;
A
#
# COMPACT_ATOMS: atom_id res chain seq x y z
N MET A 1 10.56 55.60 60.10
CA MET A 1 10.25 55.55 58.66
C MET A 1 11.49 55.13 57.88
N LYS A 2 11.56 53.87 57.42
CA LYS A 2 12.52 53.41 56.42
C LYS A 2 11.78 52.42 55.53
N TYR A 3 11.37 52.87 54.34
CA TYR A 3 10.71 52.04 53.33
C TYR A 3 11.77 51.30 52.52
N LEU A 4 11.78 49.98 52.66
CA LEU A 4 12.56 49.06 51.84
C LEU A 4 11.83 48.90 50.49
N LYS A 5 12.42 49.40 49.41
CA LYS A 5 11.90 49.25 48.05
C LYS A 5 12.12 47.81 47.58
N ILE A 6 11.05 47.03 47.48
CA ILE A 6 11.06 45.72 46.82
C ILE A 6 10.91 45.96 45.32
N PHE A 7 11.99 45.68 44.58
CA PHE A 7 11.97 45.57 43.12
C PHE A 7 11.25 44.27 42.74
N ILE A 8 10.04 44.37 42.21
CA ILE A 8 9.35 43.22 41.60
C ILE A 8 9.92 43.05 40.20
N ALA A 9 10.82 42.07 40.05
CA ALA A 9 11.27 41.59 38.75
C ALA A 9 10.11 40.80 38.10
N VAL A 10 9.52 41.37 37.06
CA VAL A 10 8.56 40.68 36.19
C VAL A 10 9.35 39.67 35.35
N SER A 11 9.40 38.41 35.81
CA SER A 11 9.85 37.29 34.97
C SER A 11 8.81 37.04 33.89
N LEU A 12 9.10 37.56 32.69
CA LEU A 12 8.41 37.21 31.47
C LEU A 12 8.74 35.74 31.13
N VAL A 13 7.89 34.81 31.57
CA VAL A 13 7.95 33.41 31.13
C VAL A 13 7.46 33.39 29.70
N ILE A 14 8.39 33.50 28.75
CA ILE A 14 8.15 33.21 27.35
C ILE A 14 7.92 31.70 27.27
N PHE A 15 6.66 31.28 27.32
CA PHE A 15 6.23 29.97 26.85
C PHE A 15 6.57 29.90 25.36
N THR A 16 7.80 29.46 25.06
CA THR A 16 8.10 28.83 23.78
C THR A 16 7.36 27.51 23.78
N GLY A 17 6.07 27.58 23.43
CA GLY A 17 5.34 26.40 23.03
C GLY A 17 6.09 25.83 21.84
N CYS A 18 6.84 24.76 22.06
CA CYS A 18 7.26 23.89 20.97
C CYS A 18 5.97 23.46 20.27
N ALA A 19 5.66 24.12 19.16
CA ALA A 19 4.77 23.58 18.16
C ALA A 19 5.41 22.24 17.77
N SER A 20 4.90 21.17 18.37
CA SER A 20 5.21 19.81 17.97
C SER A 20 4.68 19.68 16.55
N ASN A 21 5.57 19.90 15.58
CA ASN A 21 5.31 19.51 14.20
C ASN A 21 4.82 18.06 14.24
N PRO A 22 3.64 17.75 13.67
CA PRO A 22 3.17 16.39 13.67
C PRO A 22 4.20 15.47 12.99
N PRO A 23 4.26 14.18 13.35
CA PRO A 23 5.31 13.27 12.91
C PRO A 23 5.17 12.99 11.41
N GLN A 24 5.90 13.77 10.62
CA GLN A 24 6.09 13.59 9.17
C GLN A 24 6.91 12.33 8.86
N GLU A 25 7.62 11.81 9.87
CA GLU A 25 8.60 10.72 9.79
C GLU A 25 8.00 9.38 9.32
N GLN A 26 6.70 9.15 9.54
CA GLN A 26 6.08 7.85 9.23
C GLN A 26 5.64 7.72 7.76
N VAL A 27 5.27 8.82 7.09
CA VAL A 27 4.90 8.78 5.65
C VAL A 27 6.11 8.45 4.79
N ALA A 28 7.24 9.07 5.08
CA ALA A 28 8.51 8.81 4.43
C ALA A 28 8.87 7.32 4.55
N ALA A 29 8.69 6.71 5.74
CA ALA A 29 9.05 5.31 5.97
C ALA A 29 8.36 4.30 5.03
N PHE A 30 7.08 4.49 4.68
CA PHE A 30 6.37 3.60 3.76
C PHE A 30 6.82 3.79 2.30
N ASP A 31 6.84 5.03 1.81
CA ASP A 31 7.22 5.31 0.43
C ASP A 31 8.72 5.02 0.20
N ASP A 32 9.57 5.27 1.20
CA ASP A 32 10.98 4.89 1.20
C ASP A 32 11.17 3.39 1.28
N PHE A 33 10.29 2.65 1.98
CA PHE A 33 10.28 1.20 1.93
C PHE A 33 9.98 0.70 0.51
N LEU A 34 8.90 1.17 -0.11
CA LEU A 34 8.58 0.73 -1.48
C LEU A 34 9.73 1.02 -2.45
N LYS A 35 10.36 2.20 -2.34
CA LYS A 35 11.53 2.57 -3.14
C LYS A 35 12.75 1.70 -2.84
N ALA A 36 13.11 1.53 -1.56
CA ALA A 36 14.29 0.77 -1.14
C ALA A 36 14.22 -0.69 -1.58
N TYR A 37 13.01 -1.27 -1.55
CA TYR A 37 12.78 -2.66 -1.95
C TYR A 37 12.26 -2.81 -3.39
N LYS A 38 12.25 -1.72 -4.16
CA LYS A 38 11.93 -1.71 -5.60
C LYS A 38 10.54 -2.28 -5.90
N PHE A 39 9.56 -1.99 -5.04
CA PHE A 39 8.15 -2.31 -5.29
C PHE A 39 7.50 -1.20 -6.12
N THR A 40 6.70 -1.61 -7.10
CA THR A 40 5.73 -0.73 -7.74
C THR A 40 4.47 -0.71 -6.89
N GLN A 41 3.93 0.48 -6.61
CA GLN A 41 2.69 0.62 -5.86
C GLN A 41 1.55 -0.06 -6.62
N PHE A 42 0.80 -0.91 -5.94
CA PHE A 42 -0.26 -1.70 -6.56
C PHE A 42 -1.62 -1.11 -6.22
N VAL A 43 -2.36 -0.64 -7.22
CA VAL A 43 -3.75 -0.19 -7.05
C VAL A 43 -4.60 -1.45 -6.90
N PRO A 44 -5.44 -1.57 -5.85
CA PRO A 44 -6.21 -2.80 -5.65
C PRO A 44 -7.12 -3.04 -6.85
N SER A 45 -6.83 -4.09 -7.60
CA SER A 45 -7.80 -4.71 -8.49
C SER A 45 -8.85 -5.39 -7.62
N ASN A 46 -10.11 -5.28 -7.99
CA ASN A 46 -11.20 -6.12 -7.46
C ASN A 46 -11.02 -7.60 -7.84
N GLN A 47 -10.01 -7.93 -8.64
CA GLN A 47 -9.65 -9.28 -9.03
C GLN A 47 -8.59 -9.85 -8.08
N ILE A 48 -8.70 -11.14 -7.80
CA ILE A 48 -7.69 -11.87 -7.03
C ILE A 48 -6.43 -11.94 -7.89
N VAL A 49 -5.39 -11.22 -7.46
CA VAL A 49 -4.09 -11.24 -8.13
C VAL A 49 -3.16 -12.20 -7.41
N GLU A 50 -2.44 -13.00 -8.19
CA GLU A 50 -1.49 -13.98 -7.69
C GLU A 50 -0.13 -13.82 -8.40
N PRO A 51 0.97 -14.29 -7.78
CA PRO A 51 2.22 -14.39 -8.52
C PRO A 51 2.03 -15.24 -9.78
N LEU A 52 2.76 -14.87 -10.83
CA LEU A 52 2.67 -15.35 -12.20
C LEU A 52 1.48 -14.80 -13.02
N SER A 53 0.56 -14.02 -12.41
CA SER A 53 -0.36 -13.20 -13.20
C SER A 53 0.41 -12.32 -14.18
N ILE A 54 -0.09 -12.27 -15.42
CA ILE A 54 0.49 -11.48 -16.50
C ILE A 54 -0.39 -10.25 -16.70
N MET A 55 0.25 -9.09 -16.68
CA MET A 55 -0.42 -7.80 -16.80
C MET A 55 0.12 -7.04 -18.00
N THR A 56 -0.78 -6.32 -18.64
CA THR A 56 -0.48 -5.33 -19.68
C THR A 56 -1.11 -4.00 -19.29
N LYS A 57 -0.82 -2.95 -20.05
CA LYS A 57 -1.64 -1.74 -20.02
C LYS A 57 -2.18 -1.49 -21.41
N ASN A 58 -3.49 -1.29 -21.48
CA ASN A 58 -4.17 -0.98 -22.71
C ASN A 58 -5.04 0.26 -22.50
N ASP A 59 -4.98 1.23 -23.42
CA ASP A 59 -5.75 2.49 -23.35
C ASP A 59 -5.67 3.24 -22.01
N GLY A 60 -4.53 3.14 -21.32
CA GLY A 60 -4.31 3.80 -20.03
C GLY A 60 -4.77 3.00 -18.81
N PHE A 61 -5.33 1.79 -18.98
CA PHE A 61 -5.79 0.92 -17.90
C PHE A 61 -4.91 -0.33 -17.76
N GLN A 62 -4.63 -0.73 -16.52
CA GLN A 62 -3.96 -2.00 -16.23
C GLN A 62 -4.96 -3.14 -16.47
N GLU A 63 -4.58 -4.10 -17.31
CA GLU A 63 -5.39 -5.26 -17.66
C GLU A 63 -4.61 -6.55 -17.41
N PHE A 64 -5.26 -7.54 -16.79
CA PHE A 64 -4.69 -8.87 -16.65
C PHE A 64 -4.98 -9.68 -17.91
N VAL A 65 -3.92 -10.08 -18.60
CA VAL A 65 -4.02 -10.86 -19.84
C VAL A 65 -4.04 -12.37 -19.57
N ALA A 66 -3.55 -12.79 -18.41
CA ALA A 66 -3.66 -14.17 -17.94
C ALA A 66 -3.47 -14.24 -16.43
N PHE A 67 -4.22 -15.14 -15.78
CA PHE A 67 -4.01 -15.55 -14.39
C PHE A 67 -3.32 -16.91 -14.34
N PRO A 68 -2.68 -17.27 -13.20
CA PRO A 68 -2.02 -18.57 -13.06
C PRO A 68 -2.93 -19.77 -13.31
N GLU A 69 -4.21 -19.64 -12.96
CA GLU A 69 -5.26 -20.64 -13.19
C GLU A 69 -5.55 -20.87 -14.68
N ASP A 70 -5.55 -19.80 -15.49
CA ASP A 70 -5.74 -19.89 -16.96
C ASP A 70 -4.61 -20.66 -17.63
N CYS A 71 -3.44 -20.66 -16.99
CA CYS A 71 -2.23 -21.25 -17.52
C CYS A 71 -1.99 -22.69 -17.03
N SER A 72 -2.88 -23.22 -16.18
CA SER A 72 -2.82 -24.57 -15.62
C SER A 72 -1.49 -24.89 -14.93
N TRP A 73 -0.88 -23.91 -14.26
CA TRP A 73 0.41 -24.09 -13.59
C TRP A 73 0.26 -24.73 -12.21
N SER A 74 1.18 -25.63 -11.86
CA SER A 74 1.19 -26.32 -10.56
C SER A 74 2.14 -25.70 -9.53
N ILE A 75 2.59 -24.47 -9.73
CA ILE A 75 3.52 -23.82 -8.78
C ILE A 75 2.73 -23.02 -7.75
N GLU A 76 2.77 -23.50 -6.52
CA GLU A 76 2.27 -22.72 -5.38
C GLU A 76 3.27 -21.60 -5.03
N PRO A 77 2.82 -20.35 -4.92
CA PRO A 77 3.68 -19.27 -4.48
C PRO A 77 4.10 -19.49 -3.02
N ASN A 78 5.39 -19.27 -2.73
CA ASN A 78 5.88 -19.28 -1.36
C ASN A 78 5.37 -18.04 -0.62
N ILE A 79 4.59 -18.25 0.45
CA ILE A 79 4.09 -17.17 1.29
C ILE A 79 5.04 -16.97 2.47
N VAL A 80 5.72 -15.82 2.51
CA VAL A 80 6.65 -15.44 3.56
C VAL A 80 6.04 -14.33 4.40
N LEU A 81 5.74 -14.63 5.68
CA LEU A 81 5.34 -13.63 6.65
C LEU A 81 6.57 -12.89 7.18
N SER A 82 6.89 -11.73 6.59
CA SER A 82 8.05 -10.94 7.01
C SER A 82 7.66 -9.95 8.11
N LYS A 83 7.87 -10.32 9.38
CA LYS A 83 7.57 -9.42 10.50
C LYS A 83 8.58 -8.27 10.62
N THR A 84 9.87 -8.50 10.37
CA THR A 84 10.93 -7.53 10.72
C THR A 84 11.09 -6.39 9.72
N LEU A 85 10.82 -6.64 8.43
CA LEU A 85 10.97 -5.65 7.36
C LEU A 85 9.73 -4.76 7.18
N LEU A 86 8.57 -5.24 7.67
CA LEU A 86 7.27 -4.67 7.34
C LEU A 86 6.59 -3.98 8.54
N THR A 87 7.21 -4.01 9.72
CA THR A 87 6.75 -3.28 10.92
C THR A 87 6.81 -1.76 10.78
N SER A 88 7.50 -1.23 9.77
CA SER A 88 7.61 0.21 9.49
C SER A 88 6.63 0.70 8.42
N LEU A 89 5.65 -0.11 8.01
CA LEU A 89 4.79 0.27 6.88
C LEU A 89 3.71 1.31 7.21
N ASN A 90 3.63 1.83 8.43
CA ASN A 90 2.59 2.81 8.79
C ASN A 90 2.64 4.04 7.88
N LYS A 91 1.48 4.51 7.41
CA LYS A 91 1.38 5.68 6.52
C LYS A 91 0.45 6.72 7.14
N ARG A 92 0.94 7.95 7.32
CA ARG A 92 0.10 9.10 7.66
C ARG A 92 -0.35 9.81 6.38
N VAL A 93 -1.59 10.28 6.36
CA VAL A 93 -2.18 11.02 5.24
C VAL A 93 -2.82 12.28 5.80
N ASP A 94 -2.29 13.44 5.43
CA ASP A 94 -2.83 14.73 5.87
C ASP A 94 -3.97 15.18 4.95
N LYS A 95 -4.94 15.91 5.51
CA LYS A 95 -6.19 16.31 4.83
C LYS A 95 -5.99 17.22 3.61
N TYR A 96 -4.90 17.99 3.56
CA TYR A 96 -4.67 19.03 2.55
C TYR A 96 -3.53 18.72 1.58
N THR A 97 -2.75 17.67 1.83
CA THR A 97 -1.63 17.27 0.96
C THR A 97 -2.14 16.18 0.04
N ASN A 98 -2.15 16.47 -1.26
CA ASN A 98 -2.38 15.58 -2.39
C ASN A 98 -2.57 14.13 -1.97
N LEU A 99 -3.84 13.74 -1.89
CA LEU A 99 -4.27 12.36 -1.77
C LEU A 99 -3.86 11.65 -3.08
N ASP A 100 -2.56 11.45 -3.30
CA ASP A 100 -1.96 10.58 -4.33
C ASP A 100 -2.19 9.14 -3.86
N LEU A 101 -3.47 8.82 -3.78
CA LEU A 101 -4.06 7.72 -3.05
C LEU A 101 -4.82 6.88 -4.06
N ASN A 102 -4.11 6.13 -4.88
CA ASN A 102 -4.80 5.06 -5.61
C ASN A 102 -5.12 3.91 -4.64
N VAL A 103 -4.14 3.51 -3.80
CA VAL A 103 -4.31 2.39 -2.86
C VAL A 103 -5.26 2.73 -1.71
N SER A 104 -5.06 3.87 -1.05
CA SER A 104 -5.90 4.20 0.10
C SER A 104 -7.26 4.81 -0.28
N LYS A 105 -7.49 5.38 -1.48
CA LYS A 105 -8.86 5.78 -1.88
C LYS A 105 -9.76 4.57 -2.06
N ASP A 106 -9.27 3.49 -2.64
CA ASP A 106 -10.11 2.31 -2.90
C ASP A 106 -10.39 1.52 -1.63
N ILE A 107 -9.39 1.37 -0.74
CA ILE A 107 -9.60 0.80 0.60
C ILE A 107 -10.53 1.71 1.44
N LEU A 108 -10.39 3.04 1.35
CA LEU A 108 -11.30 3.97 2.03
C LEU A 108 -12.69 3.98 1.37
N ARG A 109 -12.82 3.76 0.06
CA ARG A 109 -14.12 3.66 -0.65
C ARG A 109 -14.86 2.40 -0.26
N SER A 110 -14.18 1.25 -0.22
CA SER A 110 -14.80 -0.03 0.15
C SER A 110 -15.36 0.02 1.58
N ALA A 111 -14.67 0.72 2.49
CA ALA A 111 -15.14 0.94 3.85
C ALA A 111 -15.95 2.23 4.06
N ASN A 112 -16.26 2.97 2.99
CA ASN A 112 -16.96 4.25 3.01
C ASN A 112 -16.35 5.31 3.98
N LEU A 113 -15.04 5.25 4.18
CA LEU A 113 -14.27 6.10 5.08
C LEU A 113 -13.80 7.40 4.42
N LEU A 114 -14.08 7.62 3.11
CA LEU A 114 -13.73 8.87 2.45
C LEU A 114 -14.53 10.07 2.99
N ALA A 115 -15.83 9.89 3.27
CA ALA A 115 -16.68 10.93 3.83
C ALA A 115 -16.19 11.40 5.22
N ILE A 116 -15.43 10.56 5.91
CA ILE A 116 -14.81 10.91 7.19
C ILE A 116 -13.73 11.97 7.01
N LEU A 117 -12.93 11.91 5.95
CA LEU A 117 -11.83 12.85 5.72
C LEU A 117 -12.33 14.30 5.56
N GLU A 118 -13.59 14.47 5.16
CA GLU A 118 -14.23 15.77 5.01
C GLU A 118 -14.60 16.39 6.37
N TYR A 119 -14.63 15.61 7.45
CA TYR A 119 -14.98 16.08 8.78
C TYR A 119 -13.99 17.15 9.28
N SER A 120 -14.52 18.30 9.70
CA SER A 120 -13.73 19.51 9.98
C SER A 120 -12.73 19.36 11.12
N LYS A 121 -13.00 18.45 12.06
CA LYS A 121 -12.13 18.21 13.23
C LYS A 121 -10.91 17.34 12.91
N ILE A 122 -10.86 16.69 11.74
CA ILE A 122 -9.77 15.78 11.36
C ILE A 122 -8.71 16.56 10.58
N GLU A 123 -7.46 16.43 11.00
CA GLU A 123 -6.28 16.96 10.33
C GLU A 123 -5.60 15.90 9.47
N SER A 124 -5.50 14.66 9.97
CA SER A 124 -4.82 13.57 9.28
C SER A 124 -5.35 12.20 9.67
N VAL A 125 -4.98 11.18 8.91
CA VAL A 125 -5.29 9.77 9.15
C VAL A 125 -4.01 8.95 9.18
N ASN A 126 -3.83 8.17 10.23
CA ASN A 126 -2.78 7.18 10.33
C ASN A 126 -3.33 5.82 9.91
N LEU A 127 -2.64 5.21 8.93
CA LEU A 127 -2.87 3.88 8.40
C LEU A 127 -1.82 2.95 9.02
N GLU A 128 -2.26 1.94 9.74
CA GLU A 128 -1.43 0.86 10.26
C GLU A 128 -1.74 -0.43 9.51
N PHE A 129 -0.72 -1.03 8.88
CA PHE A 129 -0.89 -2.26 8.12
C PHE A 129 -0.75 -3.48 9.04
N ILE A 130 -1.78 -4.33 9.05
CA ILE A 130 -1.87 -5.48 9.95
C ILE A 130 -1.25 -6.71 9.28
N ALA A 131 -0.34 -7.37 10.00
CA ALA A 131 0.31 -8.62 9.60
C ALA A 131 0.74 -8.63 8.12
N PRO A 132 1.58 -7.69 7.70
CA PRO A 132 2.08 -7.61 6.33
C PRO A 132 2.85 -8.88 5.94
N TYR A 133 2.78 -9.25 4.66
CA TYR A 133 3.31 -10.49 4.11
C TYR A 133 3.76 -10.35 2.66
N LEU A 134 4.61 -11.28 2.21
CA LEU A 134 5.06 -11.39 0.83
C LEU A 134 4.61 -12.73 0.25
N LYS A 135 3.94 -12.71 -0.91
CA LYS A 135 3.84 -13.90 -1.78
C LYS A 135 4.94 -13.81 -2.82
N VAL A 136 5.72 -14.87 -3.00
CA VAL A 136 6.92 -14.87 -3.84
C VAL A 136 6.97 -16.13 -4.71
N VAL A 137 7.27 -15.93 -5.99
CA VAL A 137 7.72 -17.00 -6.90
C VAL A 137 9.14 -16.70 -7.35
N SER A 138 9.99 -17.75 -7.34
CA SER A 138 11.38 -17.62 -7.75
C SER A 138 11.47 -17.50 -9.27
N ARG A 139 12.53 -16.83 -9.75
CA ARG A 139 12.80 -16.73 -11.19
C ARG A 139 12.91 -18.12 -11.85
N ILE A 140 13.61 -19.04 -11.21
CA ILE A 140 13.81 -20.40 -11.73
C ILE A 140 12.47 -21.11 -11.85
N SER A 141 11.66 -21.06 -10.79
CA SER A 141 10.32 -21.63 -10.79
C SER A 141 9.46 -21.05 -11.90
N ALA A 142 9.46 -19.72 -12.08
CA ALA A 142 8.74 -19.08 -13.19
C ALA A 142 9.25 -19.58 -14.56
N GLN A 143 10.56 -19.65 -14.79
CA GLN A 143 11.10 -20.17 -16.06
C GLN A 143 10.64 -21.58 -16.34
N GLU A 144 10.71 -22.47 -15.35
CA GLU A 144 10.21 -23.84 -15.47
C GLU A 144 8.73 -23.84 -15.84
N THR A 145 7.92 -23.06 -15.13
CA THR A 145 6.49 -22.91 -15.38
C THR A 145 6.15 -22.50 -16.82
N PHE A 146 6.79 -21.45 -17.34
CA PHE A 146 6.48 -20.94 -18.67
C PHE A 146 7.04 -21.81 -19.80
N ASN A 147 8.14 -22.52 -19.55
CA ASN A 147 8.72 -23.44 -20.55
C ASN A 147 7.95 -24.76 -20.66
N SER A 148 7.27 -25.19 -19.59
CA SER A 148 6.43 -26.40 -19.59
C SER A 148 4.91 -26.11 -19.64
N GLY A 149 4.51 -24.84 -19.65
CA GLY A 149 3.13 -24.39 -19.53
C GLY A 149 2.38 -24.28 -20.86
N SER A 150 1.18 -23.70 -20.82
CA SER A 150 0.38 -23.45 -22.02
C SER A 150 1.05 -22.47 -22.98
N GLU A 151 0.91 -22.72 -24.29
CA GLU A 151 1.46 -21.85 -25.33
C GLU A 151 0.90 -20.42 -25.26
N VAL A 152 -0.37 -20.28 -24.85
CA VAL A 152 -1.03 -18.98 -24.66
C VAL A 152 -0.30 -18.13 -23.62
N CYS A 153 -0.03 -18.69 -22.43
CA CYS A 153 0.62 -17.92 -21.38
C CYS A 153 2.11 -17.72 -21.65
N LYS A 154 2.76 -18.68 -22.33
CA LYS A 154 4.12 -18.50 -22.83
C LYS A 154 4.19 -17.30 -23.80
N ASN A 155 3.33 -17.25 -24.81
CA ASN A 155 3.27 -16.16 -25.78
C ASN A 155 2.93 -14.83 -25.09
N ALA A 156 2.02 -14.84 -24.11
CA ALA A 156 1.69 -13.64 -23.34
C ALA A 156 2.89 -13.14 -22.51
N ALA A 157 3.69 -14.03 -21.92
CA ALA A 157 4.87 -13.64 -21.15
C ALA A 157 6.05 -13.19 -22.02
N GLU A 158 6.12 -13.65 -23.28
CA GLU A 158 7.15 -13.26 -24.24
C GLU A 158 6.89 -11.88 -24.88
N ASN A 159 5.67 -11.35 -24.78
CA ASN A 159 5.35 -10.02 -25.27
C ASN A 159 6.03 -8.96 -24.41
N GLU A 160 6.80 -8.07 -25.05
CA GLU A 160 7.61 -7.08 -24.35
C GLU A 160 6.80 -5.98 -23.61
N SER A 161 5.56 -5.75 -24.04
CA SER A 161 4.62 -4.83 -23.36
C SER A 161 3.98 -5.47 -22.12
N ASN A 162 4.11 -6.78 -21.96
CA ASN A 162 3.56 -7.49 -20.82
C ASN A 162 4.61 -7.64 -19.71
N ILE A 163 4.12 -7.71 -18.48
CA ILE A 163 4.93 -7.99 -17.31
C ILE A 163 4.35 -9.20 -16.56
N VAL A 164 5.22 -9.95 -15.91
CA VAL A 164 4.84 -11.12 -15.11
C VAL A 164 5.07 -10.80 -13.65
N ILE A 165 4.01 -10.80 -12.83
CA ILE A 165 4.13 -10.54 -11.40
C ILE A 165 4.89 -11.70 -10.75
N HIS A 166 5.88 -11.43 -9.91
CA HIS A 166 6.62 -12.49 -9.20
C HIS A 166 6.69 -12.29 -7.70
N GLN A 167 6.46 -11.07 -7.22
CA GLN A 167 6.27 -10.80 -5.80
C GLN A 167 5.04 -9.91 -5.60
N LEU A 168 4.24 -10.26 -4.59
CA LEU A 168 3.15 -9.43 -4.10
C LEU A 168 3.40 -9.09 -2.64
N LEU A 169 3.34 -7.80 -2.32
CA LEU A 169 3.31 -7.28 -0.97
C LEU A 169 1.86 -7.11 -0.55
N GLY A 170 1.45 -7.85 0.47
CA GLY A 170 0.09 -7.83 0.99
C GLY A 170 0.04 -7.58 2.49
N VAL A 171 -1.17 -7.31 2.98
CA VAL A 171 -1.50 -7.07 4.38
C VAL A 171 -2.78 -7.84 4.70
N LYS A 172 -2.93 -8.32 5.95
CA LYS A 172 -4.17 -9.01 6.38
C LYS A 172 -5.24 -8.05 6.88
N GLY A 173 -4.92 -6.76 6.90
CA GLY A 173 -5.86 -5.73 7.27
C GLY A 173 -5.19 -4.37 7.34
N VAL A 174 -6.02 -3.34 7.52
CA VAL A 174 -5.60 -1.95 7.69
C VAL A 174 -6.38 -1.36 8.84
N LYS A 175 -5.67 -0.73 9.77
CA LYS A 175 -6.26 0.03 10.86
C LYS A 175 -6.10 1.52 10.59
N PHE A 176 -7.20 2.24 10.71
CA PHE A 176 -7.30 3.68 10.51
C PHE A 176 -7.45 4.34 11.87
N SER A 177 -6.55 5.26 12.21
CA SER A 177 -6.70 6.16 13.36
C SER A 177 -6.77 7.60 12.88
N PHE A 178 -7.77 8.34 13.34
CA PHE A 178 -8.02 9.71 12.87
C PHE A 178 -7.45 10.69 13.89
N ILE A 179 -6.64 11.63 13.41
CA ILE A 179 -5.94 12.61 14.23
C ILE A 179 -6.56 13.97 13.99
N GLY A 180 -6.94 14.62 15.08
CA GLY A 180 -7.59 15.92 15.06
C GLY A 180 -6.60 17.06 14.95
N THR A 181 -7.12 18.27 14.76
CA THR A 181 -6.32 19.51 14.69
C THR A 181 -5.59 19.84 15.99
N ASP A 182 -5.96 19.20 17.10
CA ASP A 182 -5.28 19.26 18.39
C ASP A 182 -4.16 18.21 18.54
N GLY A 183 -3.89 17.44 17.48
CA GLY A 183 -2.91 16.36 17.44
C GLY A 183 -3.34 15.08 18.17
N LYS A 184 -4.55 15.03 18.73
CA LYS A 184 -5.06 13.87 19.48
C LYS A 184 -5.89 12.95 18.59
N LYS A 185 -6.05 11.69 19.02
CA LYS A 185 -6.99 10.78 18.38
C LYS A 185 -8.41 11.32 18.55
N VAL A 186 -9.10 11.49 17.43
CA VAL A 186 -10.51 11.88 17.41
C VAL A 186 -11.34 10.63 17.63
N GLY A 187 -12.00 10.56 18.78
CA GLY A 187 -13.06 9.59 19.01
C GLY A 187 -14.23 9.87 18.08
N PHE A 188 -14.93 8.81 17.64
CA PHE A 188 -16.04 8.97 16.73
C PHE A 188 -17.30 9.36 17.49
N ASP A 189 -17.70 10.62 17.37
CA ASP A 189 -18.95 11.14 17.92
C ASP A 189 -20.15 10.82 17.00
N ALA A 190 -21.36 11.17 17.44
CA ALA A 190 -22.58 10.88 16.68
C ALA A 190 -22.61 11.56 15.30
N GLU A 191 -21.94 12.71 15.15
CA GLU A 191 -21.85 13.44 13.88
C GLU A 191 -20.91 12.73 12.90
N PHE A 192 -19.78 12.24 13.42
CA PHE A 192 -18.83 11.41 12.68
C PHE A 192 -19.50 10.15 12.10
N LEU A 193 -20.23 9.40 12.94
CA LEU A 193 -20.86 8.14 12.54
C LEU A 193 -21.97 8.34 11.51
N LYS A 194 -22.69 9.46 11.60
CA LYS A 194 -23.72 9.85 10.65
C LYS A 194 -23.13 10.12 9.26
N ASN A 195 -22.00 10.82 9.19
CA ASN A 195 -21.34 11.15 7.92
C ASN A 195 -20.64 9.95 7.28
N ALA A 196 -20.10 9.04 8.10
CA ALA A 196 -19.39 7.86 7.64
C ALA A 196 -20.29 6.72 7.11
N ASN A 197 -21.59 6.74 7.46
CA ASN A 197 -22.56 5.69 7.12
C ASN A 197 -22.06 4.26 7.42
N LEU A 198 -21.30 4.11 8.52
CA LEU A 198 -20.74 2.83 8.97
C LEU A 198 -21.85 1.97 9.59
N LYS A 199 -21.88 0.68 9.23
CA LYS A 199 -22.89 -0.29 9.69
C LYS A 199 -22.27 -1.43 10.48
N GLY A 200 -23.07 -2.08 11.34
CA GLY A 200 -22.71 -3.34 11.99
C GLY A 200 -21.54 -3.24 12.97
N GLU A 201 -20.64 -4.22 12.94
CA GLU A 201 -19.51 -4.36 13.87
C GLU A 201 -18.48 -3.24 13.73
N ILE A 202 -18.25 -2.74 12.51
CA ILE A 202 -17.32 -1.64 12.22
C ILE A 202 -17.70 -0.38 13.00
N ARG A 203 -19.00 -0.09 13.11
CA ARG A 203 -19.50 1.04 13.90
C ARG A 203 -19.23 0.87 15.39
N ARG A 204 -19.35 -0.33 15.94
CA ARG A 204 -19.09 -0.61 17.36
C ARG A 204 -17.61 -0.50 17.71
N GLU A 205 -16.73 -1.04 16.86
CA GLU A 205 -15.28 -0.90 17.06
C GLU A 205 -14.85 0.56 17.03
N ALA A 206 -15.41 1.30 16.07
CA ALA A 206 -15.21 2.73 15.94
C ALA A 206 -15.55 3.45 17.26
N GLU A 207 -16.80 3.35 17.73
CA GLU A 207 -17.31 4.04 18.93
C GLU A 207 -16.43 3.82 20.18
N SER A 208 -15.79 2.65 20.30
CA SER A 208 -15.00 2.27 21.49
C SER A 208 -13.54 2.76 21.50
N ASN A 209 -12.88 2.82 20.34
CA ASN A 209 -11.42 2.92 20.26
C ASN A 209 -10.88 4.08 19.42
N GLY A 210 -11.74 4.87 18.76
CA GLY A 210 -11.31 5.96 17.87
C GLY A 210 -10.48 5.47 16.68
N SER A 211 -10.66 4.20 16.32
CA SER A 211 -10.02 3.57 15.16
C SER A 211 -10.97 2.62 14.47
N VAL A 212 -10.85 2.51 13.15
CA VAL A 212 -11.58 1.52 12.33
C VAL A 212 -10.58 0.49 11.83
N THR A 213 -10.91 -0.80 11.90
CA THR A 213 -10.06 -1.86 11.34
C THR A 213 -10.80 -2.58 10.23
N ILE A 214 -10.15 -2.76 9.09
CA ILE A 214 -10.60 -3.64 8.01
C ILE A 214 -9.71 -4.88 8.05
N ASN A 215 -10.30 -6.06 8.27
CA ASN A 215 -9.58 -7.33 8.37
C ASN A 215 -9.68 -8.12 7.04
N GLU A 216 -9.29 -7.48 5.95
CA GLU A 216 -9.29 -8.08 4.62
C GLU A 216 -7.86 -8.19 4.09
N ASN A 217 -7.61 -9.23 3.30
CA ASN A 217 -6.34 -9.38 2.61
C ASN A 217 -6.27 -8.36 1.47
N LEU A 218 -5.30 -7.46 1.53
CA LEU A 218 -5.12 -6.40 0.54
C LEU A 218 -3.70 -6.44 -0.01
N TYR A 219 -3.54 -6.29 -1.32
CA TYR A 219 -2.23 -6.15 -1.95
C TYR A 219 -1.92 -4.67 -2.16
N ILE A 220 -0.73 -4.24 -1.76
CA ILE A 220 -0.33 -2.82 -1.71
C ILE A 220 0.91 -2.51 -2.55
N GLY A 221 1.60 -3.54 -3.05
CA GLY A 221 2.75 -3.39 -3.94
C GLY A 221 3.09 -4.70 -4.65
N PHE A 222 3.78 -4.60 -5.78
CA PHE A 222 4.23 -5.78 -6.52
C PHE A 222 5.62 -5.57 -7.12
N ARG A 223 6.25 -6.69 -7.51
CA ARG A 223 7.44 -6.71 -8.37
C ARG A 223 7.19 -7.63 -9.53
N ALA A 224 7.77 -7.28 -10.68
CA ALA A 224 7.53 -7.96 -11.93
C ALA A 224 8.82 -8.35 -12.64
N PHE A 225 8.72 -9.42 -13.41
CA PHE A 225 9.68 -9.77 -14.44
C PHE A 225 9.20 -9.24 -15.79
N SER A 226 10.14 -9.03 -16.71
CA SER A 226 9.87 -9.13 -18.15
C SER A 226 10.29 -10.52 -18.62
N GLY A 227 9.42 -11.18 -19.39
CA GLY A 227 9.78 -12.38 -20.14
C GLY A 227 10.27 -12.00 -21.54
N GLN A 228 11.32 -12.68 -22.00
CA GLN A 228 11.81 -12.57 -23.38
C GLN A 228 12.22 -13.94 -23.88
N LEU A 229 12.00 -14.20 -25.17
CA LEU A 229 12.45 -15.41 -25.83
C LEU A 229 13.98 -15.43 -25.94
N ALA A 230 14.62 -16.30 -25.17
CA ALA A 230 16.04 -16.60 -25.31
C ALA A 230 16.21 -17.73 -26.31
N ARG A 231 16.49 -17.36 -27.56
CA ARG A 231 16.79 -18.32 -28.64
C ARG A 231 18.14 -19.00 -28.41
N GLY A 232 18.19 -20.31 -28.60
CA GLY A 232 19.41 -21.10 -28.42
C GLY A 232 19.44 -22.33 -29.32
N ALA A 233 20.62 -22.93 -29.51
CA ALA A 233 20.82 -24.05 -30.44
C ALA A 233 20.16 -25.38 -29.99
N LEU A 234 19.73 -25.51 -28.72
CA LEU A 234 19.21 -26.75 -28.14
C LEU A 234 17.73 -26.70 -27.73
N SER A 235 17.19 -25.51 -27.44
CA SER A 235 15.75 -25.27 -27.20
C SER A 235 15.51 -23.77 -26.96
N ASP A 236 14.42 -23.25 -27.49
CA ASP A 236 13.93 -21.91 -27.15
C ASP A 236 13.33 -21.90 -25.74
N ARG A 237 13.69 -20.90 -24.93
CA ARG A 237 13.25 -20.76 -23.54
C ARG A 237 12.85 -19.32 -23.21
N VAL A 238 11.95 -19.14 -22.26
CA VAL A 238 11.64 -17.81 -21.71
C VAL A 238 12.71 -17.44 -20.67
N ALA A 239 13.40 -16.33 -20.92
CA ALA A 239 14.29 -15.71 -19.95
C ALA A 239 13.54 -14.59 -19.23
N PHE A 240 13.57 -14.63 -17.90
CA PHE A 240 12.99 -13.56 -17.07
C PHE A 240 14.05 -12.60 -16.59
N THR A 241 13.77 -11.29 -16.59
CA THR A 241 14.62 -10.27 -15.98
C THR A 241 13.78 -9.49 -14.97
N ILE A 242 14.30 -9.29 -13.75
CA ILE A 242 13.63 -8.47 -12.73
C ILE A 242 13.61 -7.02 -13.22
N LEU A 243 12.42 -6.42 -13.20
CA LEU A 243 12.24 -5.02 -13.55
C LEU A 243 12.34 -4.15 -12.30
N ASP A 244 13.00 -3.01 -12.44
CA ASP A 244 12.89 -1.91 -11.48
C ASP A 244 11.58 -1.14 -11.69
N PRO A 245 11.05 -0.42 -10.68
CA PRO A 245 9.75 0.25 -10.78
C PRO A 245 9.62 1.20 -11.98
N LYS A 246 10.68 1.93 -12.34
CA LYS A 246 10.69 2.80 -13.52
C LYS A 246 10.56 2.03 -14.84
N GLU A 247 11.12 0.84 -14.91
CA GLU A 247 11.03 -0.03 -16.09
C GLU A 247 9.64 -0.66 -16.18
N VAL A 248 9.05 -1.03 -15.04
CA VAL A 248 7.63 -1.43 -14.96
C VAL A 248 6.75 -0.32 -15.50
N ASP A 249 6.93 0.93 -15.02
CA ASP A 249 6.16 2.07 -15.50
C ASP A 249 6.39 2.32 -16.99
N THR A 250 7.62 2.21 -17.47
CA THR A 250 7.93 2.44 -18.90
C THR A 250 7.27 1.38 -19.79
N ARG A 251 7.34 0.10 -19.41
CA ARG A 251 6.71 -0.99 -20.18
C ARG A 251 5.19 -0.95 -20.13
N LEU A 252 4.62 -0.56 -18.98
CA LEU A 252 3.18 -0.36 -18.89
C LEU A 252 2.74 0.92 -19.58
N ASN A 253 3.58 1.91 -19.90
CA ASN A 253 3.13 3.17 -20.51
C ASN A 253 3.47 3.32 -22.01
N ASN A 254 4.07 2.31 -22.63
CA ASN A 254 4.44 2.27 -24.05
C ASN A 254 3.59 1.26 -24.81
#